data_AF-A0A5C5VF43-F1
#
_entry.id   AF-A0A5C5VF43-F1
#
_cell.length_a   1.000
_cell.length_b   1.000
_cell.length_c   1.000
_cell.angle_alpha   90.00
_cell.angle_beta   90.00
_cell.angle_gamma   90.00
#
_symmetry.space_group_name_H-M   'P 1'
#
loop_
_entity.id
_entity.type
_entity.pdbx_description
1 polymer ?
#
loop_
_entity_poly.entity_id
_entity_poly.type
_entity_poly.pdbx_seq_one_letter_code
_entity_poly.pdbx_strand_id
1 'polypeptide(L)'
;MTAPSSEPKKRWRFSLRSTLTGLLLVALLLGWRASLLREKSNAAKLMRENAHLRGELQNKVDRLEVQLDAYRDLREQSHPLSIDTRSLRGMQITSSGNIFQAAFICGFDLSGAQLTGGGSAFQLAHFDESNLAGATLAGGGGSFQEASFENADLTNATLTGGSASFQGASFSRANLTGARINVSATSAFQQVNLTAAQCQGADLSALDSQSLASCYFDDPPTYDGQTRFPAGFNPREQGWELVE
;
A
#
# COMPACT_ATOMS: atom_id res chain seq x y z
N MET A 1 -74.89 38.85 -63.65
CA MET A 1 -73.93 39.55 -62.76
C MET A 1 -74.09 39.02 -61.36
N THR A 2 -73.20 38.14 -60.92
CA THR A 2 -73.02 37.69 -59.54
C THR A 2 -71.55 37.34 -59.38
N ALA A 3 -70.85 38.05 -58.50
CA ALA A 3 -69.40 37.92 -58.27
C ALA A 3 -69.11 36.75 -57.31
N PRO A 4 -68.07 35.94 -57.52
CA PRO A 4 -67.60 35.04 -56.48
C PRO A 4 -66.69 35.80 -55.49
N SER A 5 -67.00 35.63 -54.21
CA SER A 5 -66.35 36.22 -53.05
C SER A 5 -64.87 35.87 -52.93
N SER A 6 -64.01 36.86 -52.70
CA SER A 6 -62.62 36.66 -52.31
C SER A 6 -62.52 36.32 -50.82
N GLU A 7 -62.03 35.12 -50.49
CA GLU A 7 -61.63 34.79 -49.12
C GLU A 7 -60.40 35.64 -48.72
N PRO A 8 -60.37 36.26 -47.52
CA PRO A 8 -59.21 37.02 -47.10
C PRO A 8 -58.05 36.06 -46.74
N LYS A 9 -56.94 36.16 -47.49
CA LYS A 9 -55.67 35.50 -47.17
C LYS A 9 -55.25 35.83 -45.73
N LYS A 10 -55.11 34.80 -44.89
CA LYS A 10 -54.69 34.89 -43.47
C LYS A 10 -53.29 35.54 -43.40
N ARG A 11 -53.22 36.85 -43.16
CA ARG A 11 -51.95 37.59 -43.01
C ARG A 11 -51.43 37.37 -41.58
N TRP A 12 -50.39 36.56 -41.47
CA TRP A 12 -49.66 36.36 -40.21
C TRP A 12 -49.00 37.68 -39.80
N ARG A 13 -49.51 38.31 -38.74
CA ARG A 13 -48.93 39.53 -38.16
C ARG A 13 -47.96 39.11 -37.07
N PHE A 14 -46.69 38.95 -37.43
CA PHE A 14 -45.65 38.72 -36.43
C PHE A 14 -45.39 40.02 -35.67
N SER A 15 -45.45 39.97 -34.34
CA SER A 15 -45.01 41.11 -33.52
C SER A 15 -43.48 41.06 -33.42
N LEU A 16 -42.84 42.21 -33.23
CA LEU A 16 -41.38 42.28 -33.04
C LEU A 16 -40.90 41.35 -31.92
N ARG A 17 -41.75 41.11 -30.91
CA ARG A 17 -41.48 40.16 -29.82
C ARG A 17 -41.45 38.72 -30.30
N SER A 18 -42.36 38.29 -31.18
CA SER A 18 -42.40 36.92 -31.66
C SER A 18 -41.26 36.58 -32.63
N THR A 19 -40.79 37.54 -33.42
CA THR A 19 -39.59 37.37 -34.26
C THR A 19 -38.31 37.30 -33.44
N LEU A 20 -38.17 38.16 -32.42
CA LEU A 20 -37.04 38.11 -31.49
C LEU A 20 -36.98 36.79 -30.70
N THR A 21 -38.12 36.30 -30.21
CA THR A 21 -38.16 34.99 -29.53
C THR A 21 -37.83 33.84 -30.47
N GLY A 22 -38.27 33.90 -31.73
CA GLY A 22 -37.92 32.89 -32.73
C GLY A 22 -36.43 32.85 -33.04
N LEU A 23 -35.79 34.03 -33.21
CA LEU A 23 -34.34 34.15 -33.40
C LEU A 23 -33.55 33.63 -32.20
N LEU A 24 -34.00 33.92 -30.98
CA LEU A 24 -33.37 33.42 -29.76
C LEU A 24 -33.43 31.88 -29.68
N LEU A 25 -34.57 31.26 -30.01
CA LEU A 25 -34.72 29.80 -30.02
C LEU A 25 -33.80 29.15 -31.07
N VAL A 26 -33.69 29.73 -32.26
CA VAL A 26 -32.75 29.24 -33.29
C VAL A 26 -31.30 29.35 -32.81
N ALA A 27 -30.93 30.48 -32.20
CA ALA A 27 -29.58 30.67 -31.65
C ALA A 27 -29.27 29.65 -30.54
N LEU A 28 -30.22 29.36 -29.64
CA LEU A 28 -30.08 28.34 -28.60
C LEU A 28 -29.93 26.93 -29.20
N LEU A 29 -30.72 26.58 -30.22
CA LEU A 29 -30.62 25.29 -30.90
C LEU A 29 -29.28 25.13 -31.63
N LEU A 30 -28.77 26.19 -32.25
CA LEU A 30 -27.45 26.20 -32.88
C LEU A 30 -26.34 26.08 -31.84
N GLY A 31 -26.45 26.80 -30.72
CA GLY A 31 -25.53 26.70 -29.58
C GLY A 31 -25.50 25.30 -28.97
N TRP A 32 -26.68 24.69 -28.76
CA TRP A 32 -26.80 23.33 -28.26
C TRP A 32 -26.20 22.31 -29.23
N ARG A 33 -26.50 22.43 -30.53
CA ARG A 33 -25.91 21.57 -31.58
C ARG A 33 -24.38 21.72 -31.65
N ALA A 34 -23.86 22.94 -31.54
CA ALA A 34 -22.42 23.20 -31.50
C ALA A 34 -21.77 22.61 -30.23
N SER A 35 -22.44 22.67 -29.08
CA SER A 35 -21.99 22.04 -27.83
C SER A 35 -21.91 20.52 -27.95
N LEU A 36 -22.95 19.88 -28.48
CA LEU A 36 -22.97 18.44 -28.72
C LEU A 36 -21.88 17.99 -29.69
N LEU A 37 -21.59 18.77 -30.73
CA LEU A 37 -20.49 18.48 -31.66
C LEU A 37 -19.11 18.60 -30.97
N ARG A 38 -18.94 19.60 -30.10
CA ARG A 38 -17.70 19.75 -29.29
C ARG A 38 -17.52 18.58 -28.34
N GLU A 39 -18.57 18.16 -27.63
CA GLU A 39 -18.51 17.00 -26.74
C GLU A 39 -18.15 15.72 -27.48
N LYS A 40 -18.76 15.47 -28.66
CA LYS A 40 -18.40 14.31 -29.48
C LYS A 40 -16.95 14.34 -29.96
N SER A 41 -16.45 15.50 -30.35
CA SER A 41 -15.05 15.69 -30.75
C SER A 41 -14.10 15.42 -29.58
N ASN A 42 -14.42 15.95 -28.39
CA ASN A 42 -13.63 15.74 -27.18
C ASN A 42 -13.65 14.27 -26.75
N ALA A 43 -14.81 13.61 -26.80
CA ALA A 43 -14.94 12.19 -26.51
C ALA A 43 -14.11 11.34 -27.48
N ALA A 44 -14.14 11.66 -28.79
CA ALA A 44 -13.32 10.97 -29.77
C ALA A 44 -11.81 11.17 -29.53
N LYS A 45 -11.39 12.36 -29.09
CA LYS A 45 -10.00 12.62 -28.71
C LYS A 45 -9.58 11.81 -27.49
N LEU A 46 -10.39 11.83 -26.43
CA LEU A 46 -10.16 11.05 -25.20
C LEU A 46 -10.12 9.53 -25.47
N MET A 47 -10.95 9.04 -26.39
CA MET A 47 -10.92 7.63 -26.80
C MET A 47 -9.61 7.27 -27.51
N ARG A 48 -9.09 8.13 -28.39
CA ARG A 48 -7.80 7.92 -29.06
C ARG A 48 -6.63 7.94 -28.08
N GLU A 49 -6.63 8.90 -27.15
CA GLU A 49 -5.61 8.97 -26.09
C GLU A 49 -5.65 7.72 -25.19
N ASN A 50 -6.84 7.28 -24.77
CA ASN A 50 -6.99 6.03 -24.01
C ASN A 50 -6.50 4.81 -24.79
N ALA A 51 -6.84 4.70 -26.07
CA ALA A 51 -6.38 3.59 -26.90
C ALA A 51 -4.85 3.57 -27.04
N HIS A 52 -4.23 4.74 -27.20
CA HIS A 52 -2.79 4.88 -27.25
C HIS A 52 -2.12 4.47 -25.93
N LEU A 53 -2.60 4.99 -24.80
CA LEU A 53 -2.10 4.66 -23.46
C LEU A 53 -2.25 3.17 -23.14
N ARG A 54 -3.37 2.54 -23.54
CA ARG A 54 -3.55 1.09 -23.42
C ARG A 54 -2.52 0.31 -24.22
N GLY A 55 -2.20 0.77 -25.44
CA GLY A 55 -1.15 0.17 -26.25
C GLY A 55 0.24 0.32 -25.63
N GLU A 56 0.57 1.48 -25.07
CA GLU A 56 1.82 1.69 -24.34
C GLU A 56 1.93 0.80 -23.10
N LEU A 57 0.84 0.67 -22.35
CA LEU A 57 0.79 -0.20 -21.17
C LEU A 57 0.99 -1.66 -21.57
N GLN A 58 0.30 -2.12 -22.62
CA GLN A 58 0.48 -3.49 -23.13
C GLN A 58 1.93 -3.75 -23.57
N ASN A 59 2.53 -2.82 -24.32
CA ASN A 59 3.94 -2.92 -24.71
C ASN A 59 4.92 -2.94 -23.52
N LYS A 60 4.53 -2.39 -22.36
CA LYS A 60 5.33 -2.49 -21.13
C LYS A 60 5.11 -3.84 -20.46
N VAL A 61 3.88 -4.35 -20.42
CA VAL A 61 3.55 -5.68 -19.91
C VAL A 61 4.30 -6.75 -20.71
N ASP A 62 4.20 -6.74 -22.05
CA ASP A 62 4.88 -7.72 -22.91
C ASP A 62 6.40 -7.69 -22.72
N ARG A 63 6.98 -6.50 -22.50
CA ARG A 63 8.43 -6.36 -22.20
C ARG A 63 8.81 -6.94 -20.85
N LEU A 64 7.99 -6.74 -19.84
CA LEU A 64 8.19 -7.32 -18.51
C LEU A 64 8.05 -8.84 -18.56
N GLU A 65 7.07 -9.37 -19.30
CA GLU A 65 6.88 -10.81 -19.50
C GLU A 65 8.13 -11.45 -20.12
N VAL A 66 8.69 -10.86 -21.17
CA VAL A 66 9.94 -11.35 -21.79
C VAL A 66 11.12 -11.33 -20.80
N GLN A 67 11.23 -10.29 -19.96
CA GLN A 67 12.28 -10.25 -18.92
C GLN A 67 12.08 -11.33 -17.86
N LEU A 68 10.83 -11.60 -17.50
CA LEU A 68 10.46 -12.59 -16.50
C LEU A 68 10.69 -14.02 -17.00
N ASP A 69 10.43 -14.28 -18.28
CA ASP A 69 10.72 -15.55 -18.92
C ASP A 69 12.23 -15.77 -19.08
N ALA A 70 13.00 -14.74 -19.44
CA ALA A 70 14.46 -14.83 -19.44
C ALA A 70 15.03 -15.16 -18.03
N TYR A 71 14.40 -14.65 -16.97
CA TYR A 71 14.78 -14.98 -15.60
C TYR A 71 14.39 -16.41 -15.21
N ARG A 72 13.24 -16.92 -15.68
CA ARG A 72 12.81 -18.31 -15.49
C ARG A 72 13.74 -19.30 -16.21
N ASP A 73 14.14 -19.00 -17.44
CA ASP A 73 15.04 -19.86 -18.22
C ASP A 73 16.42 -20.00 -17.57
N LEU A 74 16.96 -18.92 -16.99
CA LEU A 74 18.20 -18.95 -16.22
C LEU A 74 18.08 -19.83 -14.96
N ARG A 75 16.89 -19.89 -14.35
CA ARG A 75 16.60 -20.76 -13.19
C ARG A 75 16.49 -22.23 -13.61
N GLU A 76 15.97 -22.54 -14.78
CA GLU A 76 15.84 -23.94 -15.26
C GLU A 76 17.18 -24.54 -15.71
N GLN A 77 18.13 -23.71 -16.19
CA GLN A 77 19.45 -24.15 -16.63
C GLN A 77 20.45 -24.41 -15.48
N SER A 78 20.13 -24.00 -14.25
CA SER A 78 20.97 -24.30 -13.08
C SER A 78 20.51 -25.60 -12.39
N HIS A 79 21.26 -26.69 -12.57
CA HIS A 79 21.05 -27.93 -11.82
C HIS A 79 21.17 -27.69 -10.30
N PRO A 80 20.31 -28.29 -9.46
CA PRO A 80 20.19 -27.92 -8.06
C PRO A 80 21.35 -28.51 -7.23
N LEU A 81 22.32 -27.67 -6.90
CA LEU A 81 22.75 -27.66 -5.50
C LEU A 81 21.47 -27.38 -4.70
N SER A 82 21.23 -28.13 -3.62
CA SER A 82 20.12 -27.85 -2.68
C SER A 82 20.40 -26.55 -1.90
N ILE A 83 20.63 -25.45 -2.62
CA ILE A 83 20.42 -24.11 -2.13
C ILE A 83 18.91 -23.99 -2.20
N ASP A 84 18.25 -24.18 -1.05
CA ASP A 84 16.90 -23.67 -0.92
C ASP A 84 16.98 -22.19 -1.28
N THR A 85 16.55 -21.83 -2.48
CA THR A 85 16.76 -20.51 -3.09
C THR A 85 16.11 -19.38 -2.28
N ARG A 86 15.34 -19.73 -1.24
CA ARG A 86 14.72 -18.82 -0.28
C ARG A 86 15.14 -19.07 1.17
N SER A 87 16.18 -19.87 1.42
CA SER A 87 16.68 -20.07 2.77
C SER A 87 17.94 -19.23 3.03
N LEU A 88 17.82 -18.38 4.03
CA LEU A 88 18.86 -17.60 4.68
C LEU A 88 18.99 -18.03 6.16
N ARG A 89 18.51 -19.24 6.48
CA ARG A 89 18.42 -19.78 7.83
C ARG A 89 19.77 -19.76 8.53
N GLY A 90 19.79 -19.19 9.73
CA GLY A 90 20.99 -19.09 10.58
C GLY A 90 22.12 -18.22 10.03
N MET A 91 21.91 -17.55 8.90
CA MET A 91 22.97 -16.75 8.27
C MET A 91 23.30 -15.53 9.12
N GLN A 92 24.60 -15.19 9.18
CA GLN A 92 25.08 -13.99 9.85
C GLN A 92 25.54 -12.98 8.81
N ILE A 93 24.88 -11.82 8.76
CA ILE A 93 25.28 -10.68 7.93
C ILE A 93 25.43 -9.48 8.84
N THR A 94 26.62 -8.88 8.81
CA THR A 94 26.91 -7.64 9.53
C THR A 94 27.46 -6.61 8.56
N SER A 95 26.81 -5.45 8.49
CA SER A 95 27.24 -4.31 7.67
C SER A 95 27.02 -3.01 8.43
N SER A 96 27.91 -2.03 8.21
CA SER A 96 27.69 -0.65 8.67
C SER A 96 26.79 0.15 7.71
N GLY A 97 26.49 -0.40 6.53
CA GLY A 97 25.64 0.22 5.50
C GLY A 97 24.18 -0.21 5.57
N ASN A 98 23.35 0.38 4.71
CA ASN A 98 21.91 0.11 4.66
C ASN A 98 21.57 -1.03 3.67
N ILE A 99 22.22 -2.18 3.82
CA ILE A 99 22.22 -3.25 2.80
C ILE A 99 20.87 -3.94 2.57
N PHE A 100 19.92 -3.80 3.51
CA PHE A 100 18.57 -4.37 3.38
C PHE A 100 17.51 -3.29 3.12
N GLN A 101 17.92 -2.05 2.82
CA GLN A 101 16.99 -0.96 2.55
C GLN A 101 16.23 -1.29 1.26
N ALA A 102 14.89 -1.22 1.32
CA ALA A 102 14.00 -1.61 0.23
C ALA A 102 14.23 -3.05 -0.28
N ALA A 103 14.77 -3.95 0.55
CA ALA A 103 14.96 -5.34 0.17
C ALA A 103 13.62 -6.08 0.10
N PHE A 104 13.44 -6.91 -0.93
CA PHE A 104 12.29 -7.80 -1.08
C PHE A 104 12.68 -9.22 -0.69
N ILE A 105 12.32 -9.62 0.53
CA ILE A 105 12.71 -10.89 1.14
C ILE A 105 11.42 -11.65 1.56
N CYS A 106 10.37 -11.60 0.75
CA CYS A 106 9.07 -12.21 1.06
C CYS A 106 9.09 -13.73 0.91
N GLY A 107 8.54 -14.45 1.90
CA GLY A 107 8.45 -15.92 1.90
C GLY A 107 9.80 -16.62 2.05
N PHE A 108 10.80 -15.97 2.64
CA PHE A 108 12.10 -16.58 2.91
C PHE A 108 12.14 -17.27 4.28
N ASP A 109 12.94 -18.33 4.38
CA ASP A 109 13.34 -18.89 5.66
C ASP A 109 14.57 -18.16 6.18
N LEU A 110 14.35 -17.22 7.08
CA LEU A 110 15.35 -16.46 7.84
C LEU A 110 15.45 -16.96 9.29
N SER A 111 14.94 -18.16 9.59
CA SER A 111 14.90 -18.64 10.97
C SER A 111 16.30 -18.67 11.59
N GLY A 112 16.45 -18.08 12.78
CA GLY A 112 17.74 -17.93 13.47
C GLY A 112 18.78 -17.05 12.77
N ALA A 113 18.45 -16.36 11.68
CA ALA A 113 19.38 -15.46 11.00
C ALA A 113 19.75 -14.27 11.90
N GLN A 114 20.96 -13.73 11.73
CA GLN A 114 21.46 -12.56 12.43
C GLN A 114 21.83 -11.50 11.39
N LEU A 115 20.98 -10.48 11.25
CA LEU A 115 21.13 -9.42 10.27
C LEU A 115 21.38 -8.11 11.00
N THR A 116 22.59 -7.58 10.90
CA THR A 116 22.99 -6.29 11.47
C THR A 116 23.33 -5.31 10.36
N GLY A 117 22.75 -4.11 10.41
CA GLY A 117 22.95 -3.07 9.42
C GLY A 117 23.14 -1.68 10.03
N GLY A 118 23.31 -0.69 9.16
CA GLY A 118 23.47 0.72 9.51
C GLY A 118 22.19 1.43 9.96
N GLY A 119 22.21 2.77 9.86
CA GLY A 119 21.18 3.68 10.39
C GLY A 119 19.77 3.43 9.88
N SER A 120 19.62 3.04 8.61
CA SER A 120 18.33 2.78 7.94
C SER A 120 18.33 1.40 7.30
N ALA A 121 18.98 0.44 7.95
CA ALA A 121 19.26 -0.88 7.39
C ALA A 121 18.08 -1.59 6.77
N PHE A 122 16.92 -1.51 7.43
CA PHE A 122 15.69 -2.21 7.03
C PHE A 122 14.57 -1.24 6.65
N GLN A 123 14.87 0.02 6.33
CA GLN A 123 13.83 0.96 5.88
C GLN A 123 13.23 0.45 4.57
N LEU A 124 11.89 0.47 4.46
CA LEU A 124 11.11 -0.02 3.31
C LEU A 124 11.32 -1.51 2.98
N ALA A 125 11.92 -2.29 3.88
CA ALA A 125 12.16 -3.71 3.64
C ALA A 125 10.86 -4.53 3.73
N HIS A 126 10.72 -5.52 2.86
CA HIS A 126 9.57 -6.43 2.83
C HIS A 126 10.00 -7.83 3.28
N PHE A 127 9.45 -8.27 4.41
CA PHE A 127 9.63 -9.59 5.00
C PHE A 127 8.32 -10.38 5.04
N ASP A 128 7.33 -9.98 4.24
CA ASP A 128 5.99 -10.57 4.23
C ASP A 128 6.06 -12.10 4.04
N GLU A 129 5.22 -12.84 4.77
CA GLU A 129 5.11 -14.31 4.75
C GLU A 129 6.42 -15.05 5.10
N SER A 130 7.44 -14.36 5.61
CA SER A 130 8.74 -14.97 5.89
C SER A 130 8.78 -15.65 7.26
N ASN A 131 9.61 -16.69 7.36
CA ASN A 131 9.93 -17.30 8.64
C ASN A 131 11.16 -16.60 9.24
N LEU A 132 10.93 -15.78 10.25
CA LEU A 132 11.95 -15.08 11.04
C LEU A 132 12.05 -15.67 12.47
N ALA A 133 11.58 -16.89 12.70
CA ALA A 133 11.56 -17.50 14.02
C ALA A 133 12.98 -17.54 14.62
N GLY A 134 13.14 -16.95 15.80
CA GLY A 134 14.43 -16.83 16.50
C GLY A 134 15.46 -15.94 15.80
N ALA A 135 15.11 -15.22 14.74
CA ALA A 135 16.03 -14.31 14.06
C ALA A 135 16.35 -13.08 14.91
N THR A 136 17.51 -12.47 14.67
CA THR A 136 17.93 -11.20 15.26
C THR A 136 18.17 -10.19 14.15
N LEU A 137 17.42 -9.10 14.15
CA LEU A 137 17.53 -8.02 13.17
C LEU A 137 17.89 -6.73 13.92
N ALA A 138 19.07 -6.21 13.67
CA ALA A 138 19.60 -5.04 14.37
C ALA A 138 19.94 -3.92 13.38
N GLY A 139 19.30 -2.76 13.55
CA GLY A 139 19.55 -1.56 12.76
C GLY A 139 19.56 -0.30 13.62
N GLY A 140 19.94 0.83 13.02
CA GLY A 140 20.06 2.10 13.72
C GLY A 140 18.78 2.95 13.73
N GLY A 141 18.98 4.28 13.76
CA GLY A 141 17.98 5.30 14.03
C GLY A 141 16.68 5.23 13.22
N GLY A 142 16.76 5.07 11.90
CA GLY A 142 15.62 5.02 10.99
C GLY A 142 15.33 3.61 10.45
N SER A 143 15.84 2.58 11.11
CA SER A 143 15.65 1.21 10.66
C SER A 143 14.19 0.78 10.79
N PHE A 144 13.72 -0.10 9.89
CA PHE A 144 12.34 -0.61 9.87
C PHE A 144 11.24 0.43 9.61
N GLN A 145 11.58 1.68 9.29
CA GLN A 145 10.58 2.65 8.84
C GLN A 145 9.89 2.13 7.58
N GLU A 146 8.57 2.12 7.57
CA GLU A 146 7.74 1.59 6.47
C GLU A 146 8.10 0.15 6.06
N ALA A 147 8.71 -0.63 6.97
CA ALA A 147 8.99 -2.04 6.72
C ALA A 147 7.72 -2.88 6.90
N SER A 148 7.63 -3.95 6.12
CA SER A 148 6.48 -4.85 6.10
C SER A 148 6.87 -6.24 6.62
N PHE A 149 6.12 -6.73 7.61
CA PHE A 149 6.23 -8.08 8.20
C PHE A 149 4.87 -8.79 8.12
N GLU A 150 4.08 -8.53 7.09
CA GLU A 150 2.72 -9.03 7.02
C GLU A 150 2.68 -10.55 6.93
N ASN A 151 1.90 -11.19 7.79
CA ASN A 151 1.82 -12.65 7.92
C ASN A 151 3.19 -13.33 8.19
N ALA A 152 4.21 -12.59 8.65
CA ALA A 152 5.51 -13.17 8.96
C ALA A 152 5.50 -13.92 10.30
N ASP A 153 6.32 -14.97 10.41
CA ASP A 153 6.58 -15.66 11.68
C ASP A 153 7.79 -15.05 12.38
N LEU A 154 7.56 -14.23 13.40
CA LEU A 154 8.58 -13.60 14.25
C LEU A 154 8.69 -14.29 15.62
N THR A 155 8.26 -15.55 15.74
CA THR A 155 8.28 -16.28 17.01
C THR A 155 9.68 -16.25 17.65
N ASN A 156 9.79 -15.75 18.88
CA ASN A 156 11.06 -15.57 19.61
C ASN A 156 12.12 -14.72 18.89
N ALA A 157 11.75 -13.95 17.86
CA ALA A 157 12.68 -13.06 17.17
C ALA A 157 13.05 -11.85 18.05
N THR A 158 14.20 -11.23 17.76
CA THR A 158 14.61 -9.98 18.39
C THR A 158 14.81 -8.91 17.32
N LEU A 159 14.01 -7.84 17.38
CA LEU A 159 14.13 -6.67 16.52
C LEU A 159 14.72 -5.53 17.33
N THR A 160 15.88 -5.01 16.92
CA THR A 160 16.55 -3.89 17.59
C THR A 160 16.64 -2.69 16.66
N GLY A 161 16.04 -1.58 17.08
CA GLY A 161 16.02 -0.31 16.34
C GLY A 161 16.50 0.88 17.18
N GLY A 162 16.68 2.02 16.51
CA GLY A 162 17.07 3.28 17.15
C GLY A 162 15.91 4.20 17.52
N SER A 163 16.08 5.50 17.34
CA SER A 163 15.20 6.53 17.88
C SER A 163 13.91 6.81 17.09
N ALA A 164 13.90 6.49 15.80
CA ALA A 164 12.77 6.66 14.88
C ALA A 164 12.48 5.37 14.10
N SER A 165 12.89 4.23 14.65
CA SER A 165 12.76 2.94 13.99
C SER A 165 11.34 2.42 14.09
N PHE A 166 10.83 1.70 13.08
CA PHE A 166 9.47 1.15 13.00
C PHE A 166 8.35 2.14 12.66
N GLN A 167 8.62 3.43 12.45
CA GLN A 167 7.55 4.37 12.06
C GLN A 167 6.85 3.90 10.78
N GLY A 168 5.52 3.75 10.84
CA GLY A 168 4.74 3.27 9.70
C GLY A 168 4.95 1.80 9.32
N ALA A 169 5.65 1.00 10.14
CA ALA A 169 5.84 -0.42 9.87
C ALA A 169 4.52 -1.20 9.94
N SER A 170 4.44 -2.34 9.25
CA SER A 170 3.30 -3.25 9.31
C SER A 170 3.69 -4.59 9.93
N PHE A 171 3.02 -4.97 11.01
CA PHE A 171 3.03 -6.32 11.59
C PHE A 171 1.66 -6.99 11.44
N SER A 172 0.89 -6.59 10.42
CA SER A 172 -0.45 -7.14 10.18
C SER A 172 -0.38 -8.67 10.09
N ARG A 173 -1.14 -9.35 10.96
CA ARG A 173 -1.23 -10.82 11.07
C ARG A 173 0.10 -11.52 11.36
N ALA A 174 1.11 -10.79 11.79
CA ALA A 174 2.41 -11.35 12.14
C ALA A 174 2.32 -12.16 13.45
N ASN A 175 3.07 -13.24 13.54
CA ASN A 175 3.24 -13.98 14.77
C ASN A 175 4.44 -13.45 15.57
N LEU A 176 4.18 -12.61 16.57
CA LEU A 176 5.18 -12.03 17.47
C LEU A 176 5.31 -12.81 18.79
N THR A 177 4.86 -14.07 18.84
CA THR A 177 4.88 -14.88 20.07
C THR A 177 6.29 -14.96 20.66
N GLY A 178 6.50 -14.48 21.88
CA GLY A 178 7.80 -14.45 22.55
C GLY A 178 8.83 -13.50 21.92
N ALA A 179 8.45 -12.70 20.91
CA ALA A 179 9.34 -11.76 20.24
C ALA A 179 9.77 -10.62 21.19
N ARG A 180 10.92 -10.01 20.92
CA ARG A 180 11.41 -8.83 21.66
C ARG A 180 11.62 -7.66 20.71
N ILE A 181 11.04 -6.52 21.06
CA ILE A 181 11.26 -5.26 20.32
C ILE A 181 12.04 -4.31 21.23
N ASN A 182 13.30 -4.11 20.90
CA ASN A 182 14.21 -3.23 21.64
C ASN A 182 14.44 -1.95 20.86
N VAL A 183 14.19 -0.81 21.48
CA VAL A 183 14.42 0.52 20.88
C VAL A 183 15.20 1.41 21.85
N SER A 184 15.94 2.37 21.31
CA SER A 184 16.76 3.29 22.13
C SER A 184 16.09 4.64 22.41
N ALA A 185 14.91 4.90 21.86
CA ALA A 185 14.16 6.14 22.15
C ALA A 185 12.63 5.95 22.14
N THR A 186 11.95 6.97 22.66
CA THR A 186 10.53 6.97 22.97
C THR A 186 9.60 7.22 21.76
N SER A 187 10.13 7.53 20.58
CA SER A 187 9.33 7.82 19.37
C SER A 187 9.48 6.80 18.25
N ALA A 188 10.06 5.64 18.55
CA ALA A 188 10.34 4.62 17.55
C ALA A 188 9.02 4.06 16.97
N PHE A 189 8.11 3.62 17.84
CA PHE A 189 7.02 2.72 17.44
C PHE A 189 5.70 3.45 17.12
N GLN A 190 5.75 4.50 16.30
CA GLN A 190 4.57 5.32 15.98
C GLN A 190 3.88 4.87 14.69
N GLN A 191 2.55 4.96 14.66
CA GLN A 191 1.72 4.64 13.48
C GLN A 191 1.98 3.24 12.92
N VAL A 192 2.25 2.26 13.78
CA VAL A 192 2.47 0.87 13.37
C VAL A 192 1.14 0.18 13.18
N ASN A 193 1.02 -0.61 12.11
CA ASN A 193 -0.12 -1.51 11.90
C ASN A 193 0.06 -2.79 12.73
N LEU A 194 -0.85 -3.04 13.67
CA LEU A 194 -0.88 -4.24 14.51
C LEU A 194 -2.12 -5.10 14.26
N THR A 195 -2.81 -4.90 13.12
CA THR A 195 -4.02 -5.67 12.76
C THR A 195 -3.79 -7.16 12.93
N ALA A 196 -4.56 -7.81 13.82
CA ALA A 196 -4.50 -9.23 14.12
C ALA A 196 -3.10 -9.78 14.46
N ALA A 197 -2.19 -8.95 14.98
CA ALA A 197 -0.88 -9.41 15.42
C ALA A 197 -0.98 -10.30 16.68
N GLN A 198 -0.16 -11.35 16.76
CA GLN A 198 -0.13 -12.29 17.87
C GLN A 198 1.05 -11.99 18.81
N CYS A 199 0.81 -11.34 19.94
CA CYS A 199 1.85 -10.82 20.84
C CYS A 199 1.99 -11.60 22.15
N GLN A 200 1.54 -12.85 22.21
CA GLN A 200 1.61 -13.70 23.40
C GLN A 200 3.06 -13.83 23.88
N GLY A 201 3.34 -13.54 25.15
CA GLY A 201 4.70 -13.58 25.70
C GLY A 201 5.69 -12.58 25.09
N ALA A 202 5.27 -11.67 24.20
CA ALA A 202 6.17 -10.70 23.59
C ALA A 202 6.69 -9.70 24.63
N ASP A 203 7.96 -9.28 24.50
CA ASP A 203 8.55 -8.20 25.29
C ASP A 203 8.52 -6.89 24.51
N LEU A 204 7.52 -6.08 24.83
CA LEU A 204 7.31 -4.72 24.31
C LEU A 204 7.69 -3.66 25.35
N SER A 205 8.30 -4.05 26.48
CA SER A 205 8.52 -3.15 27.62
C SER A 205 9.55 -2.05 27.38
N ALA A 206 10.37 -2.19 26.33
CA ALA A 206 11.30 -1.16 25.88
C ALA A 206 10.65 -0.05 25.04
N LEU A 207 9.40 -0.25 24.59
CA LEU A 207 8.66 0.77 23.85
C LEU A 207 8.21 1.90 24.79
N ASP A 208 7.81 3.02 24.20
CA ASP A 208 7.12 4.07 24.93
C ASP A 208 5.60 3.86 24.85
N SER A 209 4.89 4.07 25.97
CA SER A 209 3.46 3.81 26.07
C SER A 209 2.62 4.68 25.12
N GLN A 210 3.06 5.91 24.83
CA GLN A 210 2.38 6.82 23.91
C GLN A 210 2.61 6.40 22.45
N SER A 211 3.83 5.96 22.13
CA SER A 211 4.11 5.40 20.80
C SER A 211 3.28 4.15 20.52
N LEU A 212 3.23 3.20 21.46
CA LEU A 212 2.44 1.98 21.31
C LEU A 212 0.93 2.27 21.24
N ALA A 213 0.44 3.24 22.03
CA ALA A 213 -0.96 3.69 21.97
C ALA A 213 -1.32 4.40 20.65
N SER A 214 -0.33 4.88 19.88
CA SER A 214 -0.54 5.49 18.56
C SER A 214 -0.66 4.48 17.41
N CYS A 215 -0.46 3.19 17.71
CA CYS A 215 -0.63 2.12 16.72
C CYS A 215 -2.09 1.97 16.33
N TYR A 216 -2.34 1.37 15.16
CA TYR A 216 -3.69 1.15 14.64
C TYR A 216 -3.90 -0.30 14.25
N PHE A 217 -5.17 -0.71 14.20
CA PHE A 217 -5.58 -2.05 13.82
C PHE A 217 -7.06 -2.08 13.40
N ASP A 218 -7.39 -2.91 12.42
CA ASP A 218 -8.79 -3.21 12.07
C ASP A 218 -9.34 -4.36 12.92
N ASP A 219 -8.56 -5.44 13.02
CA ASP A 219 -8.76 -6.57 13.92
C ASP A 219 -7.80 -6.45 15.11
N PRO A 220 -8.24 -6.61 16.37
CA PRO A 220 -7.39 -6.42 17.54
C PRO A 220 -6.13 -7.30 17.55
N PRO A 221 -4.96 -6.76 17.94
CA PRO A 221 -3.83 -7.59 18.34
C PRO A 221 -4.17 -8.36 19.62
N THR A 222 -3.60 -9.56 19.73
CA THR A 222 -3.83 -10.47 20.87
C THR A 222 -2.62 -10.52 21.79
N TYR A 223 -2.84 -10.73 23.08
CA TYR A 223 -1.77 -10.82 24.09
C TYR A 223 -2.16 -11.78 25.22
N ASP A 224 -1.22 -12.16 26.07
CA ASP A 224 -1.46 -13.05 27.23
C ASP A 224 -0.86 -12.47 28.53
N GLY A 225 -0.92 -13.25 29.61
CA GLY A 225 -0.34 -12.86 30.91
C GLY A 225 1.19 -12.81 30.95
N GLN A 226 1.88 -13.29 29.92
CA GLN A 226 3.34 -13.26 29.78
C GLN A 226 3.81 -12.07 28.94
N THR A 227 2.93 -11.46 28.14
CA THR A 227 3.25 -10.26 27.35
C THR A 227 3.66 -9.12 28.27
N ARG A 228 4.82 -8.51 28.01
CA ARG A 228 5.37 -7.40 28.79
C ARG A 228 5.15 -6.09 28.04
N PHE A 229 4.37 -5.20 28.64
CA PHE A 229 4.07 -3.87 28.10
C PHE A 229 4.94 -2.79 28.73
N PRO A 230 5.07 -1.62 28.09
CA PRO A 230 5.75 -0.49 28.69
C PRO A 230 4.98 0.06 29.89
N ALA A 231 5.70 0.71 30.81
CA ALA A 231 5.10 1.25 32.03
C ALA A 231 3.97 2.24 31.70
N GLY A 232 2.81 2.06 32.35
CA GLY A 232 1.63 2.91 32.15
C GLY A 232 0.78 2.56 30.92
N PHE A 233 1.16 1.55 30.12
CA PHE A 233 0.33 1.06 29.03
C PHE A 233 -0.66 0.00 29.52
N ASN A 234 -1.95 0.20 29.28
CA ASN A 234 -2.99 -0.77 29.56
C ASN A 234 -3.54 -1.36 28.25
N PRO A 235 -3.18 -2.60 27.87
CA PRO A 235 -3.59 -3.18 26.58
C PRO A 235 -5.12 -3.29 26.43
N ARG A 236 -5.85 -3.55 27.53
CA ARG A 236 -7.31 -3.64 27.49
C ARG A 236 -7.98 -2.31 27.18
N GLU A 237 -7.47 -1.23 27.76
CA GLU A 237 -7.96 0.13 27.48
C GLU A 237 -7.62 0.58 26.06
N GLN A 238 -6.55 0.02 25.48
CA GLN A 238 -6.13 0.26 24.10
C GLN A 238 -6.80 -0.70 23.09
N GLY A 239 -7.76 -1.52 23.53
CA GLY A 239 -8.55 -2.39 22.65
C GLY A 239 -7.87 -3.68 22.21
N TRP A 240 -6.76 -4.08 22.85
CA TRP A 240 -6.12 -5.38 22.59
C TRP A 240 -6.94 -6.52 23.22
N GLU A 241 -6.91 -7.69 22.58
CA GLU A 241 -7.64 -8.87 23.04
C GLU A 241 -6.76 -9.77 23.91
N LEU A 242 -7.21 -10.06 25.13
CA LEU A 242 -6.54 -11.04 25.98
C LEU A 242 -6.94 -12.45 25.54
N VAL A 243 -5.96 -13.30 25.29
CA VAL A 243 -6.14 -14.75 25.09
C VAL A 243 -5.49 -15.52 26.25
N GLU A 244 -6.03 -16.70 26.55
CA GLU A 244 -5.58 -17.58 27.64
C GLU A 244 -4.33 -18.39 27.28
#